data_AF-A0A7K5SUC5-F1
#
_entry.id   AF-A0A7K5SUC5-F1
#
_cell.length_a   1.000
_cell.length_b   1.000
_cell.length_c   1.000
_cell.angle_alpha   90.00
_cell.angle_beta   90.00
_cell.angle_gamma   90.00
#
_symmetry.space_group_name_H-M   'P 1'
#
loop_
_entity.id
_entity.type
_entity.pdbx_description
1 polymer ?
#
loop_
_entity_poly.entity_id
_entity_poly.type
_entity_poly.pdbx_seq_one_letter_code
_entity_poly.pdbx_strand_id
1 'polypeptide(L)'
;SLQCYTCKDLTPAEECQTIENCTESENICKTTIYSREDVYPHTGVSTVTKMCSSACEPSDVDGIGMTRPVTCCYSDLCNFDGAASLG
;
A
#
# COMPACT_ATOMS: atom_id res chain seq x y z
N SER A 1 -16.42 -10.88 -5.74
CA SER A 1 -15.95 -10.08 -4.61
C SER A 1 -14.47 -10.33 -4.49
N LEU A 2 -13.67 -9.27 -4.48
CA LEU A 2 -12.22 -9.30 -4.37
C LEU A 2 -11.84 -9.31 -2.87
N GLN A 3 -10.83 -10.06 -2.48
CA GLN A 3 -10.26 -10.02 -1.12
C GLN A 3 -8.92 -9.30 -1.14
N CYS A 4 -8.74 -8.31 -0.27
CA CYS A 4 -7.49 -7.56 -0.18
C CYS A 4 -6.99 -7.51 1.26
N TYR A 5 -5.69 -7.31 1.43
CA TYR A 5 -5.16 -6.88 2.72
C TYR A 5 -5.52 -5.42 2.96
N THR A 6 -5.93 -5.07 4.18
CA THR A 6 -6.30 -3.71 4.58
C THR A 6 -5.66 -3.32 5.91
N CYS A 7 -5.40 -2.03 6.08
CA CYS A 7 -5.07 -1.42 7.36
C CYS A 7 -5.55 0.03 7.37
N LYS A 8 -6.16 0.45 8.48
CA LYS A 8 -6.80 1.77 8.60
C LYS A 8 -5.81 2.91 8.84
N ASP A 9 -4.59 2.59 9.24
CA ASP A 9 -3.56 3.55 9.64
C ASP A 9 -2.21 3.26 8.96
N LEU A 10 -1.23 4.13 9.17
CA LEU A 10 0.17 3.93 8.78
C LEU A 10 0.77 2.76 9.58
N THR A 11 0.57 1.55 9.08
CA THR A 11 1.00 0.32 9.74
C THR A 11 2.28 -0.19 9.07
N PRO A 12 3.24 -0.78 9.81
CA PRO A 12 4.36 -1.50 9.20
C PRO A 12 3.86 -2.51 8.16
N ALA A 13 4.53 -2.62 7.01
CA ALA A 13 4.15 -3.55 5.95
C ALA A 13 3.96 -4.99 6.44
N GLU A 14 4.79 -5.40 7.40
CA GLU A 14 4.74 -6.73 8.02
C GLU A 14 3.49 -6.94 8.88
N GLU A 15 2.95 -5.88 9.50
CA GLU A 15 1.76 -5.95 10.35
C GLU A 15 0.45 -5.67 9.59
N CYS A 16 0.51 -5.02 8.43
CA CYS A 16 -0.65 -4.72 7.60
C CYS A 16 -1.12 -5.95 6.78
N GLN A 17 -1.60 -6.99 7.47
CA GLN A 17 -2.07 -8.25 6.89
C GLN A 17 -3.53 -8.58 7.23
N THR A 18 -4.35 -7.58 7.55
CA THR A 18 -5.79 -7.80 7.82
C THR A 18 -6.50 -8.13 6.53
N ILE A 19 -7.15 -9.29 6.43
CA ILE A 19 -7.92 -9.65 5.23
C ILE A 19 -9.32 -9.04 5.32
N GLU A 20 -9.72 -8.32 4.28
CA GLU A 20 -11.06 -7.74 4.15
C GLU A 20 -11.66 -8.08 2.78
N ASN A 21 -12.96 -8.36 2.76
CA ASN A 21 -13.71 -8.57 1.52
C ASN A 21 -14.13 -7.21 0.97
N CYS A 22 -13.66 -6.88 -0.23
CA CYS A 22 -14.01 -5.63 -0.89
C CYS A 22 -15.48 -5.61 -1.32
N THR A 23 -16.02 -4.39 -1.40
CA THR A 23 -17.38 -4.14 -1.89
C THR A 23 -17.49 -4.45 -3.39
N GLU A 24 -18.71 -4.59 -3.90
CA GLU A 24 -18.94 -4.85 -5.34
C GLU A 24 -18.42 -3.71 -6.24
N SER A 25 -18.40 -2.49 -5.71
CA SER A 25 -17.80 -1.31 -6.36
C SER A 25 -16.27 -1.35 -6.40
N GLU A 26 -15.62 -2.06 -5.48
CA GLU A 26 -14.17 -2.05 -5.29
C GLU A 26 -13.55 -3.33 -5.82
N ASN A 27 -12.98 -3.23 -7.02
CA ASN A 27 -12.37 -4.37 -7.72
C ASN A 27 -10.85 -4.22 -7.81
N ILE A 28 -10.25 -3.41 -6.95
CA ILE A 28 -8.81 -3.12 -6.94
C ILE A 28 -8.30 -3.13 -5.50
N CYS A 29 -7.20 -3.82 -5.24
CA CYS A 29 -6.41 -3.64 -4.03
C CYS A 29 -5.42 -2.49 -4.25
N LYS A 30 -5.53 -1.45 -3.43
CA LYS A 30 -4.63 -0.29 -3.43
C LYS A 30 -3.68 -0.37 -2.25
N THR A 31 -2.40 -0.14 -2.50
CA THR A 31 -1.35 -0.05 -1.47
C THR A 31 -0.59 1.25 -1.65
N THR A 32 -0.49 2.04 -0.60
CA THR A 32 0.32 3.25 -0.57
C THR A 32 1.49 3.01 0.36
N ILE A 33 2.71 3.22 -0.12
CA ILE A 33 3.92 3.13 0.69
C ILE A 33 4.32 4.53 1.14
N TYR A 34 4.59 4.67 2.43
CA TYR A 34 5.07 5.89 3.04
C TYR A 34 6.52 5.65 3.45
N SER A 35 7.44 5.99 2.56
CA SER A 35 8.86 6.08 2.89
C SER A 35 9.03 7.27 3.84
N ARG A 36 9.40 6.99 5.10
CA ARG A 36 9.76 8.05 6.05
C ARG A 36 11.14 8.57 5.64
N GLU A 37 11.23 9.85 5.28
CA GLU A 37 12.51 10.50 4.98
C GLU A 37 13.53 10.22 6.10
N ASP A 38 14.75 9.91 5.67
CA ASP A 38 15.91 9.55 6.46
C ASP A 38 16.22 10.56 7.58
N VAL A 39 15.66 10.32 8.77
CA VAL A 39 16.21 10.88 10.01
C VAL A 39 16.79 9.73 10.82
N TYR A 40 18.12 9.75 10.96
CA TYR A 40 18.90 8.76 11.68
C TYR A 40 18.31 8.47 13.08
N PRO A 41 18.24 7.21 13.53
CA PRO A 41 18.72 5.98 12.89
C PRO A 41 17.72 5.38 11.89
N HIS A 42 18.24 4.82 10.79
CA HIS A 42 17.47 4.21 9.71
C HIS A 42 16.83 2.89 10.17
N THR A 43 15.68 2.97 10.83
CA THR A 43 14.78 1.83 10.95
C THR A 43 14.04 1.75 9.62
N GLY A 44 14.50 0.92 8.69
CA GLY A 44 13.94 0.75 7.33
C GLY A 44 12.49 0.21 7.27
N VAL A 45 11.67 0.49 8.28
CA VAL A 45 10.27 0.12 8.34
C VAL A 45 9.47 1.17 7.57
N SER A 46 9.27 0.91 6.29
CA SER A 46 8.30 1.68 5.49
C SER A 46 6.91 1.37 6.03
N THR A 47 6.16 2.40 6.40
CA THR A 47 4.75 2.24 6.75
C THR A 47 3.94 2.17 5.46
N VAL A 48 2.88 1.37 5.46
CA VAL A 48 2.00 1.21 4.31
C VAL A 48 0.57 1.41 4.74
N THR A 49 -0.27 1.75 3.78
CA THR A 49 -1.72 1.73 3.93
C THR A 49 -2.29 0.91 2.80
N LYS A 50 -3.00 -0.15 3.13
CA LYS A 50 -3.66 -1.02 2.17
C LYS A 50 -5.17 -0.87 2.28
N MET A 51 -5.87 -0.81 1.16
CA MET A 51 -7.32 -0.65 1.12
C MET A 51 -7.91 -1.25 -0.16
N CYS A 52 -9.18 -1.62 -0.10
CA CYS A 52 -10.00 -1.83 -1.29
C CYS A 52 -10.26 -0.48 -1.97
N SER A 53 -10.31 -0.46 -3.30
CA SER A 53 -10.66 0.73 -4.05
C SER A 53 -11.29 0.38 -5.40
N SER A 54 -12.09 1.31 -5.92
CA SER A 54 -12.61 1.27 -7.29
C SER A 54 -11.70 1.99 -8.28
N ALA A 55 -10.83 2.86 -7.79
CA ALA A 55 -9.91 3.66 -8.58
C ALA A 55 -8.55 3.72 -7.89
N CYS A 56 -7.49 3.55 -8.67
CA CYS A 56 -6.14 3.60 -8.16
C CYS A 56 -5.35 4.64 -8.94
N GLU A 57 -5.33 5.86 -8.40
CA GLU A 57 -4.52 6.94 -8.96
C GLU A 57 -3.11 6.87 -8.36
N PRO A 58 -2.06 6.62 -9.17
CA PRO A 58 -0.69 6.78 -8.73
C PRO A 58 -0.44 8.25 -8.41
N SER A 59 0.10 8.55 -7.23
CA SER A 59 0.46 9.94 -6.91
C SER A 59 1.60 10.38 -7.83
N ASP A 60 1.36 11.47 -8.57
CA ASP A 60 2.33 12.09 -9.48
C ASP A 60 3.68 12.32 -8.79
N VAL A 61 4.74 11.94 -9.50
CA VAL A 61 6.16 11.97 -9.08
C VAL A 61 6.79 13.37 -9.16
N ASP A 62 6.01 14.44 -9.26
CA ASP A 62 6.51 15.78 -9.62
C ASP A 62 6.82 16.74 -8.45
N GLY A 63 7.11 16.22 -7.25
CA GLY A 63 7.42 17.08 -6.11
C GLY A 63 8.42 16.47 -5.14
N ILE A 64 9.71 16.79 -5.34
CA ILE A 64 10.79 16.88 -4.34
C ILE A 64 10.54 16.10 -3.02
N GLY A 65 11.18 14.93 -2.86
CA GLY A 65 11.49 14.35 -1.55
C GLY A 65 10.55 13.27 -0.99
N MET A 66 9.35 13.07 -1.54
CA MET A 66 8.46 11.99 -1.09
C MET A 66 7.87 11.21 -2.26
N THR A 67 8.57 10.19 -2.75
CA THR A 67 7.90 9.17 -3.57
C THR A 67 6.99 8.38 -2.63
N ARG A 68 5.67 8.61 -2.72
CA ARG A 68 4.65 7.76 -2.12
C ARG A 68 4.15 6.80 -3.20
N PRO A 69 4.91 5.75 -3.55
CA PRO A 69 4.49 4.85 -4.62
C PRO A 69 3.17 4.19 -4.21
N VAL A 70 2.21 4.29 -5.11
CA VAL A 70 0.92 3.63 -5.01
C VAL A 70 0.94 2.44 -5.95
N THR A 71 0.70 1.25 -5.40
CA THR A 71 0.63 -0.01 -6.15
C THR A 71 -0.82 -0.51 -6.19
N CYS A 72 -1.25 -0.95 -7.36
CA CYS A 72 -2.61 -1.36 -7.65
C CYS A 72 -2.62 -2.78 -8.22
N CYS A 73 -3.52 -3.65 -7.75
CA CYS A 73 -3.68 -4.99 -8.29
C CYS A 73 -5.13 -5.48 -8.19
N TYR A 74 -5.50 -6.51 -8.96
CA TYR A 74 -6.90 -6.90 -9.23
C TYR A 74 -7.21 -8.35 -8.86
N SER A 75 -6.34 -8.99 -8.07
CA SER A 75 -6.45 -10.41 -7.72
C SER A 75 -6.53 -10.58 -6.20
N ASP A 76 -7.15 -11.66 -5.75
CA ASP A 76 -7.31 -11.88 -4.31
C ASP A 76 -5.94 -11.94 -3.62
N LEU A 77 -5.80 -11.14 -2.54
CA LEU A 77 -4.61 -11.04 -1.70
C LEU A 77 -3.33 -10.65 -2.47
N CYS A 78 -3.47 -10.02 -3.64
CA CYS A 78 -2.34 -9.61 -4.48
C CYS A 78 -1.46 -8.54 -3.83
N ASN A 79 -2.01 -7.77 -2.89
CA ASN A 79 -1.32 -6.69 -2.22
C ASN A 79 -0.58 -7.14 -0.95
N PHE A 80 -0.06 -8.36 -0.91
CA PHE A 80 0.80 -8.85 0.19
C PHE A 80 2.10 -8.04 0.26
N ASP A 81 2.75 -7.85 -0.89
CA ASP A 81 4.11 -7.32 -1.00
C ASP A 81 4.15 -5.81 -1.24
N GLY A 82 3.74 -5.05 -0.22
CA GLY A 82 3.78 -3.59 -0.28
C GLY A 82 5.17 -3.00 -0.04
N ALA A 83 6.26 -3.78 -0.04
CA ALA A 83 7.59 -3.27 0.33
C ALA A 83 8.80 -4.05 -0.20
N ALA A 84 8.69 -5.26 -0.77
CA ALA A 84 9.85 -6.14 -0.97
C ALA A 84 10.19 -6.49 -2.44
N SER A 85 9.47 -5.99 -3.44
CA SER A 85 9.88 -6.15 -4.85
C SER A 85 10.22 -4.82 -5.54
N LEU A 86 11.24 -4.13 -5.02
CA LEU A 86 12.15 -3.35 -5.86
C LEU A 86 13.29 -4.30 -6.24
N GLY A 87 13.05 -5.11 -7.27
CA GLY A 87 14.08 -5.89 -7.96
C GLY A 87 14.89 -5.03 -8.90
#